data_AF-A0ABD3PSX5-F1
#
_entry.id   AF-A0ABD3PSX5-F1
#
_cell.length_a   1.000
_cell.length_b   1.000
_cell.length_c   1.000
_cell.angle_alpha   90.00
_cell.angle_beta   90.00
_cell.angle_gamma   90.00
#
_symmetry.space_group_name_H-M   'P 1'
#
loop_
_entity.id
_entity.type
_entity.pdbx_description
1 polymer ?
#
loop_
_entity_poly.entity_id
_entity_poly.type
_entity_poly.pdbx_seq_one_letter_code
_entity_poly.pdbx_strand_id
1 'polypeptide(L)'
;MSTLRQKRKDHVPTEDVEALIIQDVDDSAAPPSSPMRTSASHLRQNPVVIARMVLRKVGHLLMNDEDAEDITTAGGFIALLKDILIGLIFGMISVSALVFLDFKNVLHMQSAHNYRNMANAMLSDPETRKSVEESSGLHFMTVEDYQRKVNEIKQFPSQLTSIEEKSKKLVPDLEAAKKEYEAIKPDYDKLLADPLLGLDKFCGECSWQGRTSCDGRLSYVIDKYKKSKAESKLSMMESLPQCVKKE
;
A
#
# COMPACT_ATOMS: atom_id res chain seq x y z
N MET A 1 -22.51 -2.67 -57.57
CA MET A 1 -21.08 -2.84 -57.22
C MET A 1 -20.59 -1.51 -56.64
N SER A 2 -20.62 -1.37 -55.31
CA SER A 2 -20.21 -0.13 -54.61
C SER A 2 -19.08 -0.47 -53.65
N THR A 3 -17.89 0.06 -53.93
CA THR A 3 -16.71 -0.09 -53.09
C THR A 3 -16.67 1.03 -52.04
N LEU A 4 -16.97 0.68 -50.79
CA LEU A 4 -16.77 1.55 -49.62
C LEU A 4 -15.28 1.65 -49.32
N ARG A 5 -14.75 2.87 -49.42
CA ARG A 5 -13.36 3.23 -49.14
C ARG A 5 -13.20 3.47 -47.63
N GLN A 6 -12.69 2.48 -46.90
CA GLN A 6 -12.35 2.60 -45.48
C GLN A 6 -11.12 3.50 -45.30
N LYS A 7 -11.28 4.59 -44.57
CA LYS A 7 -10.22 5.53 -44.23
C LYS A 7 -9.45 4.98 -43.02
N ARG A 8 -8.19 4.58 -43.25
CA ARG A 8 -7.22 4.13 -42.24
C ARG A 8 -7.02 5.28 -41.23
N LYS A 9 -7.20 5.01 -39.93
CA LYS A 9 -6.76 5.90 -38.86
C LYS A 9 -5.27 5.67 -38.67
N ASP A 10 -4.48 6.71 -38.84
CA ASP A 10 -3.06 6.69 -38.56
C ASP A 10 -2.84 6.53 -37.05
N HIS A 11 -2.03 5.53 -36.73
CA HIS A 11 -1.59 5.16 -35.40
C HIS A 11 -0.53 6.19 -34.97
N VAL A 12 -0.82 6.96 -33.93
CA VAL A 12 0.18 7.82 -33.28
C VAL A 12 1.14 6.91 -32.53
N PRO A 13 2.46 6.95 -32.78
CA PRO A 13 3.42 6.20 -32.00
C PRO A 13 3.45 6.81 -30.60
N THR A 14 3.01 6.04 -29.61
CA THR A 14 3.36 6.30 -28.21
C THR A 14 4.86 6.05 -28.09
N GLU A 15 5.62 7.12 -27.92
CA GLU A 15 7.04 7.05 -27.63
C GLU A 15 7.28 6.19 -26.39
N ASP A 16 8.19 5.25 -26.58
CA ASP A 16 8.65 4.27 -25.62
C ASP A 16 9.31 4.97 -24.42
N VAL A 17 8.62 4.95 -23.27
CA VAL A 17 9.24 5.21 -21.95
C VAL A 17 9.49 3.86 -21.27
N GLU A 18 10.15 2.96 -22.00
CA GLU A 18 10.68 1.70 -21.47
C GLU A 18 12.09 1.51 -22.03
N ALA A 19 13.03 2.30 -21.52
CA ALA A 19 14.45 2.00 -21.63
C ALA A 19 15.01 1.81 -20.23
N LEU A 20 15.07 0.53 -19.86
CA LEU A 20 15.98 -0.02 -18.86
C LEU A 20 17.35 0.66 -18.93
N ILE A 21 17.79 1.21 -17.80
CA ILE A 21 19.20 1.19 -17.43
C ILE A 21 19.27 0.56 -16.04
N ILE A 22 19.43 -0.76 -16.03
CA ILE A 22 19.98 -1.50 -14.90
C ILE A 22 21.47 -1.19 -14.94
N GLN A 23 21.93 -0.36 -13.99
CA GLN A 23 23.35 -0.30 -13.64
C GLN A 23 23.50 -1.00 -12.30
N ASP A 24 24.23 -2.12 -12.35
CA ASP A 24 24.77 -2.82 -11.20
C ASP A 24 25.59 -1.85 -10.34
N VAL A 25 25.23 -1.76 -9.06
CA VAL A 25 26.11 -1.18 -8.04
C VAL A 25 26.16 -2.18 -6.88
N ASP A 26 27.16 -3.05 -6.97
CA ASP A 26 27.89 -3.53 -5.80
C ASP A 26 28.42 -2.30 -5.05
N ASP A 27 28.05 -2.14 -3.77
CA ASP A 27 29.03 -2.09 -2.70
C ASP A 27 28.40 -1.80 -1.33
N SER A 28 28.71 -2.71 -0.41
CA SER A 28 28.83 -2.56 1.04
C SER A 28 28.81 -1.12 1.58
N ALA A 29 27.75 -0.76 2.31
CA ALA A 29 27.84 0.27 3.34
C ALA A 29 26.87 -0.03 4.49
N ALA A 30 27.42 -0.19 5.68
CA ALA A 30 26.70 -0.39 6.93
C ALA A 30 25.77 0.79 7.25
N PRO A 31 24.62 0.56 7.92
CA PRO A 31 23.68 1.63 8.24
C PRO A 31 24.18 2.52 9.40
N PRO A 32 23.97 3.85 9.33
CA PRO A 32 24.17 4.73 10.47
C PRO A 32 23.04 4.57 11.49
N SER A 33 23.40 4.17 12.69
CA SER A 33 22.58 4.22 13.89
C SER A 33 22.41 5.67 14.36
N SER A 34 21.17 6.16 14.50
CA SER A 34 20.84 7.25 15.45
C SER A 34 19.34 7.27 15.80
N PRO A 35 18.99 7.81 16.97
CA PRO A 35 18.02 7.17 17.85
C PRO A 35 16.68 7.90 17.92
N MET A 36 15.57 7.14 17.94
CA MET A 36 14.28 7.68 18.34
C MET A 36 13.87 7.06 19.69
N ARG A 37 14.06 7.87 20.73
CA ARG A 37 13.57 7.69 22.09
C ARG A 37 12.03 7.70 22.06
N THR A 38 11.42 6.55 22.28
CA THR A 38 10.11 6.47 22.93
C THR A 38 10.21 5.46 24.06
N SER A 39 10.17 6.00 25.27
CA SER A 39 10.27 5.25 26.52
C SER A 39 8.97 4.49 26.76
N ALA A 40 8.84 3.31 26.17
CA ALA A 40 8.00 2.25 26.69
C ALA A 40 8.94 1.15 27.15
N SER A 41 9.16 1.06 28.46
CA SER A 41 9.92 0.01 29.12
C SER A 41 9.23 -1.34 28.92
N HIS A 42 9.41 -1.91 27.73
CA HIS A 42 9.19 -3.32 27.46
C HIS A 42 10.23 -4.08 28.30
N LEU A 43 9.80 -4.52 29.47
CA LEU A 43 10.34 -5.69 30.13
C LEU A 43 10.32 -6.84 29.11
N ARG A 44 11.40 -6.97 28.32
CA ARG A 44 11.78 -8.21 27.64
C ARG A 44 12.12 -9.21 28.73
N GLN A 45 11.11 -9.67 29.47
CA GLN A 45 11.24 -10.81 30.34
C GLN A 45 11.46 -11.99 29.43
N ASN A 46 12.70 -12.49 29.43
CA ASN A 46 13.03 -13.74 28.79
C ASN A 46 12.00 -14.78 29.25
N PRO A 47 11.22 -15.39 28.35
CA PRO A 47 10.12 -16.28 28.73
C PRO A 47 10.63 -17.46 29.60
N VAL A 48 11.90 -17.81 29.43
CA VAL A 48 12.64 -18.80 30.24
C VAL A 48 12.71 -18.41 31.73
N VAL A 49 12.86 -17.13 32.06
CA VAL A 49 12.97 -16.66 33.45
C VAL A 49 11.62 -16.71 34.17
N ILE A 50 10.54 -16.32 33.49
CA ILE A 50 9.18 -16.42 34.02
C ILE A 50 8.83 -17.90 34.23
N ALA A 51 9.09 -18.75 33.23
CA ALA A 51 8.85 -20.19 33.35
C ALA A 51 9.61 -20.80 34.53
N ARG A 52 10.87 -20.40 34.76
CA ARG A 52 11.67 -20.87 35.90
C ARG A 52 11.12 -20.41 37.25
N MET A 53 10.62 -19.17 37.36
CA MET A 53 9.99 -18.68 38.59
C MET A 53 8.68 -19.41 38.90
N VAL A 54 7.86 -19.67 37.87
CA VAL A 54 6.60 -20.42 38.02
C VAL A 54 6.89 -21.86 38.42
N LEU A 55 7.82 -22.55 37.75
CA LEU A 55 8.22 -23.92 38.11
C LEU A 55 8.76 -24.01 39.54
N ARG A 56 9.53 -23.01 39.98
CA ARG A 56 10.06 -22.99 41.35
C ARG A 56 8.97 -22.78 42.40
N LYS A 57 7.99 -21.91 42.14
CA LYS A 57 6.83 -21.72 43.03
C LYS A 57 5.91 -22.94 43.06
N VAL A 58 5.63 -23.53 41.91
CA VAL A 58 4.81 -24.75 41.81
C VAL A 58 5.51 -25.93 42.48
N GLY A 59 6.83 -26.09 42.27
CA GLY A 59 7.63 -27.11 42.96
C GLY A 59 7.64 -26.93 44.47
N HIS A 60 7.75 -25.69 44.96
CA HIS A 60 7.68 -25.41 46.40
C HIS A 60 6.28 -25.67 47.00
N LEU A 61 5.21 -25.40 46.24
CA LEU A 61 3.83 -25.73 46.65
C LEU A 61 3.56 -27.24 46.62
N LEU A 62 4.25 -28.00 45.77
CA LEU A 62 4.16 -29.45 45.70
C LEU A 62 5.02 -30.16 46.75
N MET A 63 6.14 -29.56 47.17
CA MET A 63 7.10 -30.18 48.10
C MET A 63 6.93 -29.76 49.56
N ASN A 64 6.32 -28.61 49.86
CA ASN A 64 5.96 -28.28 51.24
C ASN A 64 4.68 -29.03 51.64
N ASP A 65 4.83 -30.33 51.95
CA ASP A 65 3.79 -31.16 52.57
C ASP A 65 4.08 -31.42 54.07
N GLU A 66 5.05 -30.71 54.65
CA GLU A 66 5.56 -31.00 56.00
C GLU A 66 4.70 -30.45 57.16
N ASP A 67 3.61 -29.73 56.90
CA ASP A 67 2.77 -29.14 57.96
C ASP A 67 1.37 -29.78 58.10
N ALA A 68 1.14 -30.97 57.53
CA ALA A 68 -0.13 -31.70 57.64
C ALA A 68 -0.17 -32.70 58.81
N GLU A 69 0.29 -32.30 60.00
CA GLU A 69 0.04 -33.03 61.24
C GLU A 69 -1.04 -32.33 62.07
N ASP A 70 -2.30 -32.44 61.65
CA ASP A 70 -3.44 -32.39 62.59
C ASP A 70 -4.64 -33.13 61.97
N ILE A 71 -4.64 -34.44 62.21
CA ILE A 71 -5.64 -35.41 61.76
C ILE A 71 -6.93 -35.19 62.56
N THR A 72 -7.82 -34.36 62.02
CA THR A 72 -9.26 -34.47 62.28
C THR A 72 -9.98 -34.79 60.97
N THR A 73 -11.09 -35.52 61.08
CA THR A 73 -11.78 -36.31 60.04
C THR A 73 -12.14 -35.59 58.73
N ALA A 74 -11.97 -34.26 58.66
CA ALA A 74 -12.12 -33.44 57.46
C ALA A 74 -10.85 -33.37 56.58
N GLY A 75 -9.67 -33.71 57.11
CA GLY A 75 -8.39 -33.63 56.37
C GLY A 75 -8.24 -34.65 55.23
N GLY A 76 -8.90 -35.80 55.33
CA GLY A 76 -8.80 -36.86 54.31
C GLY A 76 -9.41 -36.48 52.96
N PHE A 77 -10.48 -35.69 52.95
CA PHE A 77 -11.11 -35.23 51.70
C PHE A 77 -10.24 -34.21 50.95
N ILE A 78 -9.51 -33.36 51.70
CA ILE A 78 -8.63 -32.34 51.15
C ILE A 78 -7.42 -32.99 50.46
N ALA A 79 -6.84 -34.03 51.07
CA ALA A 79 -5.75 -34.80 50.47
C ALA A 79 -6.16 -35.45 49.14
N LEU A 80 -7.33 -36.08 49.08
CA LEU A 80 -7.84 -36.69 47.84
C LEU A 80 -8.09 -35.65 46.73
N LEU A 81 -8.62 -34.48 47.07
CA LEU A 81 -8.83 -33.40 46.10
C LEU A 81 -7.50 -32.86 45.55
N LYS A 82 -6.47 -32.74 46.42
CA LYS A 82 -5.11 -32.32 46.05
C LYS A 82 -4.50 -33.30 45.05
N ASP A 83 -4.61 -34.60 45.29
CA ASP A 83 -4.07 -35.64 44.39
C ASP A 83 -4.76 -35.65 43.02
N ILE A 84 -6.09 -35.49 42.99
CA ILE A 84 -6.85 -35.37 41.73
C ILE A 84 -6.40 -34.15 40.93
N LEU A 85 -6.22 -33.01 41.59
CA LEU A 85 -5.78 -31.76 40.95
C LEU A 85 -4.35 -31.89 40.40
N ILE A 86 -3.43 -32.49 41.17
CA ILE A 86 -2.06 -32.77 40.75
C ILE A 86 -2.06 -33.72 39.54
N GLY A 87 -2.86 -34.80 39.60
CA GLY A 87 -3.03 -35.73 38.49
C GLY A 87 -3.53 -35.05 37.21
N LEU A 88 -4.49 -34.13 37.33
CA LEU A 88 -5.01 -33.37 36.20
C LEU A 88 -3.95 -32.43 35.59
N ILE A 89 -3.20 -31.71 36.43
CA ILE A 89 -2.11 -30.84 35.97
C ILE A 89 -1.03 -31.66 35.26
N PHE A 90 -0.63 -32.79 35.85
CA PHE A 90 0.37 -33.68 35.28
C PHE A 90 -0.10 -34.31 33.96
N GLY A 91 -1.39 -34.64 33.86
CA GLY A 91 -2.03 -35.08 32.62
C GLY A 91 -1.97 -34.02 31.52
N MET A 92 -2.33 -32.77 31.83
CA MET A 92 -2.27 -31.65 30.89
C MET A 92 -0.84 -31.35 30.43
N ILE A 93 0.14 -31.39 31.34
CA ILE A 93 1.56 -31.23 31.01
C ILE A 93 2.05 -32.38 30.13
N SER A 94 1.69 -33.63 30.45
CA SER A 94 2.09 -34.80 29.66
C SER A 94 1.52 -34.76 28.25
N VAL A 95 0.24 -34.42 28.08
CA VAL A 95 -0.38 -34.26 26.76
C VAL A 95 0.30 -33.13 25.97
N SER A 96 0.58 -31.99 26.63
CA SER A 96 1.29 -30.87 25.99
C SER A 96 2.70 -31.24 25.55
N ALA A 97 3.42 -32.03 26.37
CA ALA A 97 4.75 -32.53 26.04
C ALA A 97 4.71 -33.52 24.86
N LEU A 98 3.71 -34.40 24.80
CA LEU A 98 3.52 -35.30 23.65
C LEU A 98 3.27 -34.51 22.36
N VAL A 99 2.42 -33.49 22.39
CA VAL A 99 2.18 -32.59 21.23
C VAL A 99 3.46 -31.86 20.82
N PHE A 100 4.26 -31.41 21.79
CA PHE A 100 5.54 -30.75 21.50
C PHE A 100 6.57 -31.71 20.87
N LEU A 101 6.65 -32.96 21.36
CA LEU A 101 7.54 -33.98 20.81
C LEU A 101 7.11 -34.42 19.40
N ASP A 102 5.81 -34.45 19.12
CA ASP A 102 5.26 -34.65 17.77
C ASP A 102 5.63 -33.47 16.84
N PHE A 103 5.51 -32.23 17.32
CA PHE A 103 5.93 -31.03 16.56
C PHE A 103 7.44 -31.06 16.21
N LYS A 104 8.27 -31.57 17.13
CA LYS A 104 9.72 -31.74 16.92
C LYS A 104 10.07 -33.00 16.12
N ASN A 105 9.09 -33.78 15.70
CA ASN A 105 9.27 -35.00 14.91
C ASN A 105 10.13 -36.08 15.60
N VAL A 106 10.14 -36.09 16.95
CA VAL A 106 10.88 -37.09 17.75
C VAL A 106 10.04 -38.35 17.93
N LEU A 107 8.73 -38.19 18.10
CA LEU A 107 7.75 -39.28 18.05
C LEU A 107 7.12 -39.28 16.66
N HIS A 108 7.47 -40.28 15.85
CA HIS A 108 6.99 -40.38 14.48
C HIS A 108 5.56 -40.98 14.46
N MET A 109 4.56 -40.18 14.84
CA MET A 109 3.18 -40.61 14.75
C MET A 109 2.73 -40.56 13.28
N GLN A 110 2.61 -41.72 12.64
CA GLN A 110 2.12 -41.83 11.25
C GLN A 110 0.75 -41.15 11.07
N SER A 111 -0.07 -41.09 12.13
CA SER A 111 -1.35 -40.37 12.13
C SER A 111 -1.20 -38.86 11.93
N ALA A 112 -0.18 -38.22 12.50
CA ALA A 112 0.05 -36.78 12.37
C ALA A 112 0.47 -36.40 10.94
N HIS A 113 1.30 -37.24 10.30
CA HIS A 113 1.65 -37.09 8.89
C HIS A 113 0.44 -37.26 7.96
N ASN A 114 -0.41 -38.25 8.22
CA ASN A 114 -1.64 -38.44 7.45
C ASN A 114 -2.60 -37.26 7.62
N TYR A 115 -2.76 -36.72 8.84
CA TYR A 115 -3.57 -35.53 9.07
C TYR A 115 -3.02 -34.31 8.36
N ARG A 116 -1.69 -34.06 8.42
CA ARG A 116 -1.05 -32.96 7.69
C ARG A 116 -1.23 -33.09 6.19
N ASN A 117 -1.04 -34.27 5.63
CA ASN A 117 -1.21 -34.50 4.20
C ASN A 117 -2.67 -34.31 3.77
N MET A 118 -3.63 -34.77 4.59
CA MET A 118 -5.06 -34.56 4.35
C MET A 118 -5.44 -33.08 4.45
N ALA A 119 -4.95 -32.37 5.46
CA ALA A 119 -5.17 -30.93 5.62
C ALA A 119 -4.58 -30.14 4.45
N ASN A 120 -3.35 -30.49 4.01
CA ASN A 120 -2.74 -29.90 2.83
C ASN A 120 -3.53 -30.23 1.56
N ALA A 121 -4.05 -31.45 1.42
CA ALA A 121 -4.90 -31.83 0.29
C ALA A 121 -6.21 -31.04 0.28
N MET A 122 -6.87 -30.88 1.43
CA MET A 122 -8.09 -30.05 1.55
C MET A 122 -7.80 -28.57 1.26
N LEU A 123 -6.68 -28.02 1.75
CA LEU A 123 -6.31 -26.62 1.49
C LEU A 123 -5.81 -26.39 0.06
N SER A 124 -5.38 -27.45 -0.64
CA SER A 124 -5.00 -27.40 -2.05
C SER A 124 -6.21 -27.39 -2.99
N ASP A 125 -7.39 -27.82 -2.52
CA ASP A 125 -8.62 -27.74 -3.29
C ASP A 125 -9.16 -26.31 -3.32
N PRO A 126 -9.31 -25.69 -4.51
CA PRO A 126 -9.76 -24.31 -4.64
C PRO A 126 -11.18 -24.06 -4.12
N GLU A 127 -12.08 -25.05 -4.14
CA GLU A 127 -13.45 -24.88 -3.64
C GLU A 127 -13.48 -24.80 -2.12
N THR A 128 -12.78 -25.74 -1.47
CA THR A 128 -12.60 -25.74 -0.02
C THR A 128 -11.90 -24.46 0.44
N ARG A 129 -10.85 -24.02 -0.27
CA ARG A 129 -10.13 -22.79 0.07
C ARG A 129 -11.05 -21.57 0.03
N LYS A 130 -11.84 -21.39 -1.04
CA LYS A 130 -12.79 -20.26 -1.15
C LYS A 130 -13.80 -20.24 -0.01
N SER A 131 -14.35 -21.40 0.36
CA SER A 131 -15.30 -21.49 1.48
C SER A 131 -14.68 -21.08 2.81
N VAL A 132 -13.41 -21.46 3.06
CA VAL A 132 -12.68 -21.04 4.26
C VAL A 132 -12.31 -19.55 4.19
N GLU A 133 -11.92 -19.03 3.03
CA GLU A 133 -11.63 -17.59 2.85
C GLU A 133 -12.87 -16.73 3.12
N GLU A 134 -14.02 -17.12 2.59
CA GLU A 134 -15.29 -16.41 2.78
C GLU A 134 -15.77 -16.46 4.24
N SER A 135 -15.60 -17.59 4.92
CA SER A 135 -16.04 -17.75 6.31
C SER A 135 -15.09 -17.15 7.36
N SER A 136 -13.78 -17.10 7.08
CA SER A 136 -12.77 -16.59 8.02
C SER A 136 -12.34 -15.15 7.75
N GLY A 137 -12.62 -14.60 6.57
CA GLY A 137 -12.10 -13.31 6.14
C GLY A 137 -10.57 -13.28 5.96
N LEU A 138 -9.91 -14.44 6.00
CA LEU A 138 -8.49 -14.60 5.73
C LEU A 138 -8.30 -14.97 4.27
N HIS A 139 -7.30 -14.38 3.61
CA HIS A 139 -6.95 -14.73 2.24
C HIS A 139 -5.74 -15.68 2.26
N PHE A 140 -5.92 -16.91 1.78
CA PHE A 140 -4.83 -17.88 1.74
C PHE A 140 -4.01 -17.65 0.48
N MET A 141 -2.77 -17.26 0.69
CA MET A 141 -1.80 -17.06 -0.37
C MET A 141 -0.91 -18.29 -0.50
N THR A 142 -0.54 -18.66 -1.73
CA THR A 142 0.51 -19.66 -1.93
C THR A 142 1.84 -19.12 -1.39
N VAL A 143 2.77 -20.02 -1.03
CA VAL A 143 4.10 -19.61 -0.55
C VAL A 143 4.83 -18.78 -1.60
N GLU A 144 4.67 -19.13 -2.88
CA GLU A 144 5.24 -18.41 -4.01
C GLU A 144 4.65 -16.99 -4.15
N ASP A 145 3.32 -16.86 -4.09
CA ASP A 145 2.65 -15.55 -4.13
C ASP A 145 3.03 -14.69 -2.92
N TYR A 146 3.16 -15.29 -1.74
CA TYR A 146 3.62 -14.61 -0.54
C TYR A 146 5.04 -14.07 -0.72
N GLN A 147 5.98 -14.89 -1.20
CA GLN A 147 7.34 -14.47 -1.46
C GLN A 147 7.42 -13.37 -2.53
N ARG A 148 6.61 -13.48 -3.60
CA ARG A 148 6.51 -12.44 -4.63
C ARG A 148 6.06 -11.10 -4.03
N LYS A 149 4.99 -11.10 -3.23
CA LYS A 149 4.52 -9.88 -2.55
C LYS A 149 5.53 -9.33 -1.56
N VAL A 150 6.23 -10.18 -0.81
CA VAL A 150 7.28 -9.74 0.11
C VAL A 150 8.44 -9.09 -0.65
N ASN A 151 8.83 -9.62 -1.80
CA ASN A 151 9.88 -9.03 -2.63
C ASN A 151 9.44 -7.71 -3.24
N GLU A 152 8.18 -7.60 -3.68
CA GLU A 152 7.57 -6.35 -4.12
C GLU A 152 7.62 -5.31 -2.99
N ILE A 153 7.17 -5.67 -1.77
CA ILE A 153 7.23 -4.84 -0.55
C ILE A 153 8.66 -4.36 -0.26
N LYS A 154 9.66 -5.22 -0.46
CA LYS A 154 11.08 -4.86 -0.25
C LYS A 154 11.63 -3.91 -1.31
N GLN A 155 11.05 -3.85 -2.50
CA GLN A 155 11.45 -2.93 -3.57
C GLN A 155 10.79 -1.55 -3.45
N PHE A 156 9.66 -1.44 -2.74
CA PHE A 156 9.00 -0.14 -2.55
C PHE A 156 9.86 0.94 -1.87
N PRO A 157 10.68 0.65 -0.83
CA PRO A 157 11.55 1.65 -0.22
C PRO A 157 12.49 2.35 -1.21
N SER A 158 13.11 1.62 -2.15
CA SER A 158 13.99 2.22 -3.14
C SER A 158 13.24 3.03 -4.20
N GLN A 159 12.00 2.62 -4.54
CA GLN A 159 11.14 3.43 -5.40
C GLN A 159 10.71 4.72 -4.70
N LEU A 160 10.36 4.65 -3.40
CA LEU A 160 9.98 5.79 -2.59
C LEU A 160 11.12 6.81 -2.47
N THR A 161 12.36 6.37 -2.23
CA THR A 161 13.50 7.28 -2.20
C THR A 161 13.73 7.95 -3.56
N SER A 162 13.60 7.22 -4.66
CA SER A 162 13.73 7.80 -6.02
C SER A 162 12.66 8.85 -6.34
N ILE A 163 11.43 8.64 -5.87
CA ILE A 163 10.31 9.60 -6.02
C ILE A 163 10.52 10.81 -5.12
N GLU A 164 10.99 10.60 -3.89
CA GLU A 164 11.31 11.68 -2.96
C GLU A 164 12.44 12.57 -3.51
N GLU A 165 13.48 11.98 -4.09
CA GLU A 165 14.56 12.73 -4.75
C GLU A 165 14.07 13.50 -5.97
N LYS A 166 13.22 12.91 -6.82
CA LYS A 166 12.59 13.62 -7.94
C LYS A 166 11.72 14.77 -7.47
N SER A 167 10.93 14.57 -6.41
CA SER A 167 10.10 15.61 -5.80
C SER A 167 10.95 16.76 -5.26
N LYS A 168 12.03 16.46 -4.52
CA LYS A 168 12.98 17.45 -4.00
C LYS A 168 13.65 18.28 -5.09
N LYS A 169 13.84 17.73 -6.30
CA LYS A 169 14.36 18.45 -7.47
C LYS A 169 13.29 19.27 -8.19
N LEU A 170 12.08 18.72 -8.36
CA LEU A 170 11.01 19.38 -9.11
C LEU A 170 10.38 20.57 -8.37
N VAL A 171 10.34 20.55 -7.04
CA VAL A 171 9.80 21.67 -6.24
C VAL A 171 10.57 22.99 -6.48
N PRO A 172 11.91 23.05 -6.33
CA PRO A 172 12.64 24.30 -6.57
C PRO A 172 12.61 24.72 -8.04
N ASP A 173 12.62 23.78 -8.98
CA ASP A 173 12.51 24.10 -10.41
C ASP A 173 11.15 24.73 -10.74
N LEU A 174 10.07 24.22 -10.16
CA LEU A 174 8.73 24.79 -10.31
C LEU A 174 8.62 26.16 -9.65
N GLU A 175 9.22 26.34 -8.47
CA GLU A 175 9.27 27.65 -7.80
C GLU A 175 10.08 28.68 -8.61
N ALA A 176 11.20 28.27 -9.22
CA ALA A 176 11.99 29.12 -10.10
C ALA A 176 11.20 29.50 -11.36
N ALA A 177 10.60 28.53 -12.05
CA ALA A 177 9.76 28.76 -13.23
C ALA A 177 8.55 29.65 -12.91
N LYS A 178 7.95 29.50 -11.73
CA LYS A 178 6.85 30.36 -11.28
C LYS A 178 7.31 31.80 -11.06
N LYS A 179 8.49 32.01 -10.47
CA LYS A 179 9.07 33.35 -10.29
C LYS A 179 9.37 34.03 -11.63
N GLU A 180 9.94 33.29 -12.59
CA GLU A 180 10.18 33.79 -13.95
C GLU A 180 8.86 34.17 -14.65
N TYR A 181 7.84 33.32 -14.52
CA TYR A 181 6.51 33.60 -15.04
C TYR A 181 5.90 34.86 -14.42
N GLU A 182 5.97 35.00 -13.09
CA GLU A 182 5.46 36.19 -12.38
C GLU A 182 6.21 37.47 -12.79
N ALA A 183 7.50 37.38 -13.10
CA ALA A 183 8.30 38.49 -13.61
C ALA A 183 7.90 38.91 -15.04
N ILE A 184 7.55 37.96 -15.91
CA ILE A 184 7.16 38.23 -17.32
C ILE A 184 5.69 38.62 -17.45
N LYS A 185 4.84 38.17 -16.53
CA LYS A 185 3.40 38.44 -16.51
C LYS A 185 3.02 39.92 -16.74
N PRO A 186 3.59 40.92 -16.06
CA PRO A 186 3.22 42.32 -16.28
C PRO A 186 3.51 42.80 -17.71
N ASP A 187 4.65 42.39 -18.29
CA ASP A 187 5.00 42.76 -19.67
C ASP A 187 4.07 42.08 -20.67
N TYR A 188 3.72 40.82 -20.41
CA TYR A 188 2.74 40.08 -21.21
C TYR A 188 1.34 40.71 -21.14
N ASP A 189 0.87 41.07 -19.94
CA ASP A 189 -0.43 41.74 -19.76
C ASP A 189 -0.45 43.12 -20.43
N LYS A 190 0.66 43.85 -20.40
CA LYS A 190 0.83 45.12 -21.11
C LYS A 190 0.76 44.95 -22.63
N LEU A 191 1.41 43.92 -23.18
CA LEU A 191 1.33 43.60 -24.61
C LEU A 191 -0.10 43.23 -25.01
N LEU A 192 -0.81 42.46 -24.19
CA LEU A 192 -2.21 42.09 -24.47
C LEU A 192 -3.18 43.28 -24.40
N ALA A 193 -2.84 44.34 -23.64
CA ALA A 193 -3.62 45.56 -23.55
C ALA A 193 -3.35 46.54 -24.71
N ASP A 194 -2.36 46.26 -25.57
CA ASP A 194 -2.00 47.14 -26.67
C ASP A 194 -3.16 47.27 -27.69
N PRO A 195 -3.71 48.48 -27.92
CA PRO A 195 -4.76 48.71 -28.91
C PRO A 195 -4.39 48.25 -30.33
N LEU A 196 -3.10 48.15 -30.65
CA LEU A 196 -2.63 47.70 -31.97
C LEU A 196 -3.02 46.25 -32.28
N LEU A 197 -3.21 45.40 -31.26
CA LEU A 197 -3.65 44.02 -31.45
C LEU A 197 -5.14 43.91 -31.79
N GLY A 198 -5.94 44.96 -31.56
CA GLY A 198 -7.38 44.94 -31.84
C GLY A 198 -8.19 43.93 -31.01
N LEU A 199 -7.62 43.40 -29.91
CA LEU A 199 -8.25 42.41 -29.04
C LEU A 199 -9.53 42.93 -28.36
N ASP A 200 -9.65 44.26 -28.25
CA ASP A 200 -10.78 45.03 -27.75
C ASP A 200 -11.99 45.00 -28.70
N LYS A 201 -11.74 44.81 -30.01
CA LYS A 201 -12.78 44.66 -31.05
C LYS A 201 -13.44 43.29 -31.03
N PHE A 202 -12.95 42.33 -30.25
CA PHE A 202 -13.61 41.03 -30.11
C PHE A 202 -14.95 41.16 -29.38
N CYS A 203 -16.02 40.64 -29.98
CA CYS A 203 -17.36 40.61 -29.40
C CYS A 203 -17.66 39.24 -28.80
N GLY A 204 -17.47 39.08 -27.48
CA GLY A 204 -17.71 37.80 -26.79
C GLY A 204 -19.19 37.36 -26.79
N GLU A 205 -20.10 38.33 -26.70
CA GLU A 205 -21.55 38.11 -26.64
C GLU A 205 -22.21 37.88 -28.00
N CYS A 206 -21.51 38.18 -29.10
CA CYS A 206 -22.07 38.03 -30.45
C CYS A 206 -22.43 36.58 -30.75
N SER A 207 -23.55 36.38 -31.46
CA SER A 207 -24.04 35.04 -31.80
C SER A 207 -23.26 34.44 -32.96
N TRP A 208 -22.61 33.30 -32.72
CA TRP A 208 -21.98 32.48 -33.74
C TRP A 208 -22.98 31.44 -34.27
N GLN A 209 -23.36 31.59 -35.55
CA GLN A 209 -24.30 30.71 -36.25
C GLN A 209 -25.65 30.52 -35.54
N GLY A 210 -26.08 31.48 -34.71
CA GLY A 210 -27.36 31.39 -33.99
C GLY A 210 -27.41 30.32 -32.89
N ARG A 211 -26.29 29.65 -32.56
CA ARG A 211 -26.27 28.49 -31.65
C ARG A 211 -25.46 28.70 -30.37
N THR A 212 -24.38 29.48 -30.42
CA THR A 212 -23.52 29.75 -29.26
C THR A 212 -22.92 31.14 -29.35
N SER A 213 -22.43 31.69 -28.26
CA SER A 213 -21.72 32.96 -28.25
C SER A 213 -20.31 32.80 -28.83
N CYS A 214 -19.72 33.87 -29.34
CA CYS A 214 -18.34 33.88 -29.78
C CYS A 214 -17.38 33.51 -28.63
N ASP A 215 -17.70 33.84 -27.37
CA ASP A 215 -16.95 33.36 -26.19
C ASP A 215 -17.06 31.84 -25.98
N GLY A 216 -18.26 31.27 -26.15
CA GLY A 216 -18.46 29.81 -26.08
C GLY A 216 -17.73 29.07 -27.21
N ARG A 217 -17.61 29.71 -28.38
CA ARG A 217 -16.78 29.18 -29.46
C ARG A 217 -15.28 29.35 -29.18
N LEU A 218 -14.89 30.46 -28.55
CA LEU A 218 -13.51 30.74 -28.15
C LEU A 218 -13.00 29.72 -27.13
N SER A 219 -13.79 29.39 -26.10
CA SER A 219 -13.43 28.34 -25.13
C SER A 219 -13.24 26.98 -25.81
N TYR A 220 -14.14 26.61 -26.74
CA TYR A 220 -13.98 25.40 -27.54
C TYR A 220 -12.68 25.39 -28.36
N VAL A 221 -12.30 26.52 -28.98
CA VAL A 221 -11.06 26.64 -29.76
C VAL A 221 -9.83 26.50 -28.85
N ILE A 222 -9.83 27.15 -27.68
CA ILE A 222 -8.77 27.04 -26.68
C ILE A 222 -8.63 25.58 -26.21
N ASP A 223 -9.74 24.94 -25.86
CA ASP A 223 -9.73 23.57 -25.32
C ASP A 223 -9.32 22.54 -26.36
N LYS A 224 -9.79 22.71 -27.61
CA LYS A 224 -9.53 21.77 -28.71
C LYS A 224 -8.15 21.91 -29.31
N TYR A 225 -7.67 23.14 -29.51
CA TYR A 225 -6.42 23.41 -30.21
C TYR A 225 -5.27 23.80 -29.28
N LYS A 226 -5.51 23.91 -27.98
CA LYS A 226 -4.51 24.28 -26.96
C LYS A 226 -3.76 25.58 -27.28
N LYS A 227 -4.44 26.51 -27.96
CA LYS A 227 -3.90 27.82 -28.32
C LYS A 227 -4.13 28.83 -27.20
N SER A 228 -3.29 29.86 -27.17
CA SER A 228 -3.48 30.97 -26.23
C SER A 228 -4.81 31.71 -26.49
N LYS A 229 -5.38 32.33 -25.45
CA LYS A 229 -6.65 33.07 -25.57
C LYS A 229 -6.54 34.22 -26.59
N ALA A 230 -5.40 34.91 -26.64
CA ALA A 230 -5.17 36.03 -27.54
C ALA A 230 -5.07 35.58 -29.00
N GLU A 231 -4.25 34.55 -29.28
CA GLU A 231 -4.13 33.96 -30.63
C GLU A 231 -5.47 33.41 -31.12
N SER A 232 -6.22 32.75 -30.22
CA SER A 232 -7.54 32.20 -30.55
C SER A 232 -8.55 33.31 -30.88
N LYS A 233 -8.52 34.44 -30.16
CA LYS A 233 -9.34 35.61 -30.48
C LYS A 233 -8.99 36.18 -31.86
N LEU A 234 -7.70 36.38 -32.14
CA LEU A 234 -7.25 36.91 -33.44
C LEU A 234 -7.66 36.00 -34.60
N SER A 235 -7.39 34.70 -34.48
CA SER A 235 -7.79 33.71 -35.50
C SER A 235 -9.31 33.64 -35.70
N MET A 236 -10.09 33.83 -34.64
CA MET A 236 -11.55 33.92 -34.74
C MET A 236 -12.01 35.21 -35.41
N MET A 237 -11.39 36.35 -35.11
CA MET A 237 -11.73 37.62 -35.76
C MET A 237 -11.40 37.61 -37.25
N GLU A 238 -10.29 36.96 -37.64
CA GLU A 238 -9.90 36.79 -39.05
C GLU A 238 -10.86 35.88 -39.82
N SER A 239 -11.26 34.76 -39.20
CA SER A 239 -12.11 33.75 -39.87
C SER A 239 -13.61 34.04 -39.79
N LEU A 240 -14.05 34.81 -38.81
CA LEU A 240 -15.47 34.99 -38.47
C LEU A 240 -15.76 36.48 -38.19
N PRO A 241 -16.09 37.29 -39.23
CA PRO A 241 -16.34 38.72 -39.07
C PRO A 241 -17.53 39.04 -38.15
N GLN A 242 -18.45 38.09 -37.93
CA GLN A 242 -19.56 38.24 -36.98
C GLN A 242 -19.12 38.30 -35.50
N CYS A 243 -17.89 37.89 -35.17
CA CYS A 243 -17.32 38.00 -33.83
C CYS A 243 -16.53 39.30 -33.60
N VAL A 244 -16.60 40.25 -34.54
CA VAL A 244 -16.01 41.58 -34.43
C VAL A 244 -17.12 42.56 -34.05
N LYS A 245 -16.87 43.41 -33.03
CA LYS A 245 -17.78 44.50 -32.64
C LYS A 245 -17.94 45.44 -33.84
N LYS A 246 -19.19 45.71 -34.21
CA LYS A 246 -19.52 46.74 -35.20
C LYS A 246 -19.50 48.08 -34.45
N GLU A 247 -18.59 48.96 -34.84
CA GLU A 247 -18.60 50.38 -34.42
C GLU A 247 -19.84 51.10 -34.96
#